data_AF-A0A431HQZ6-F1
#
_entry.id   AF-A0A431HQZ6-F1
#
_cell.length_a   1.000
_cell.length_b   1.000
_cell.length_c   1.000
_cell.angle_alpha   90.00
_cell.angle_beta   90.00
_cell.angle_gamma   90.00
#
_symmetry.space_group_name_H-M   'P 1'
#
loop_
_entity.id
_entity.type
_entity.pdbx_description
1 polymer ?
#
loop_
_entity_poly.entity_id
_entity_poly.type
_entity_poly.pdbx_seq_one_letter_code
_entity_poly.pdbx_strand_id
1 'polypeptide(L)'
;MESIYLKLADKQNWAKATPWMGIISLILLFKYFDLSNPHFWALINIPLYLFHQTEEHYIPGGFKDFINQKVLSLPVGQESLTDIKVFWINILMVWLAFVVFGALSFVNLGFGLGIIVFSIMNCLTHIKEAVVRKCWNPGLVMASIQFVISIYAAIKISQSGMSYVLEWWLATIVFSILAHVLLFKLVMSRT
;
A
#
# COMPACT_ATOMS: atom_id res chain seq x y z
N MET A 1 -0.15 3.53 32.52
CA MET A 1 -1.16 3.80 31.47
C MET A 1 -0.56 3.29 30.18
N GLU A 2 -1.13 2.25 29.57
CA GLU A 2 -0.59 1.70 28.33
C GLU A 2 -0.71 2.71 27.20
N SER A 3 0.36 2.91 26.42
CA SER A 3 0.42 3.92 25.38
C SER A 3 -0.64 3.68 24.30
N ILE A 4 -1.24 4.75 23.78
CA ILE A 4 -2.32 4.68 22.77
C ILE A 4 -1.90 3.91 21.51
N TYR A 5 -0.65 4.06 21.06
CA TYR A 5 -0.17 3.36 19.87
C TYR A 5 -0.08 1.84 20.08
N LEU A 6 0.17 1.37 21.30
CA LEU A 6 0.17 -0.08 21.60
C LEU A 6 -1.23 -0.66 21.46
N LYS A 7 -2.26 0.07 21.93
CA LYS A 7 -3.67 -0.35 21.77
C LYS A 7 -4.11 -0.37 20.31
N LEU A 8 -3.62 0.57 19.51
CA LEU A 8 -3.90 0.61 18.07
C LEU A 8 -3.16 -0.51 17.33
N ALA A 9 -1.92 -0.80 17.71
CA ALA A 9 -1.13 -1.88 17.13
C ALA A 9 -1.69 -3.27 17.48
N ASP A 10 -2.09 -3.48 18.74
CA ASP A 10 -2.61 -4.75 19.25
C ASP A 10 -3.71 -5.30 18.35
N LYS A 11 -3.52 -6.53 17.88
CA LYS A 11 -4.44 -7.24 16.97
C LYS A 11 -4.85 -6.40 15.76
N GLN A 12 -3.97 -5.49 15.34
CA GLN A 12 -4.17 -4.59 14.21
C GLN A 12 -5.44 -3.74 14.33
N ASN A 13 -5.81 -3.31 15.55
CA ASN A 13 -7.01 -2.48 15.79
C ASN A 13 -7.06 -1.20 14.92
N TRP A 14 -5.92 -0.64 14.55
CA TRP A 14 -5.80 0.50 13.61
C TRP A 14 -6.49 0.23 12.27
N ALA A 15 -6.50 -1.02 11.80
CA ALA A 15 -7.04 -1.39 10.49
C ALA A 15 -8.57 -1.24 10.43
N LYS A 16 -9.27 -1.20 11.57
CA LYS A 16 -10.72 -0.93 11.63
C LYS A 16 -11.10 0.43 11.04
N ALA A 17 -10.15 1.38 11.01
CA ALA A 17 -10.36 2.69 10.40
C ALA A 17 -10.25 2.67 8.86
N THR A 18 -9.51 1.71 8.29
CA THR A 18 -9.20 1.66 6.86
C THR A 18 -10.42 1.61 5.94
N PRO A 19 -11.50 0.83 6.18
CA PRO A 19 -12.65 0.83 5.27
C PRO A 19 -13.37 2.19 5.26
N TRP A 20 -13.49 2.83 6.42
CA TRP A 20 -14.11 4.15 6.54
C TRP A 20 -13.28 5.23 5.87
N MET A 21 -11.96 5.21 6.10
CA MET A 21 -11.05 6.12 5.41
C MET A 21 -11.04 5.88 3.89
N GLY A 22 -11.15 4.63 3.44
CA GLY A 22 -11.26 4.28 2.02
C GLY A 22 -12.52 4.87 1.41
N ILE A 23 -13.68 4.72 2.06
CA ILE A 23 -14.95 5.32 1.62
C ILE A 23 -14.85 6.84 1.59
N ILE A 24 -14.36 7.47 2.66
CA ILE A 24 -14.26 8.93 2.76
C ILE A 24 -13.32 9.47 1.67
N SER A 25 -12.14 8.89 1.50
CA SER A 25 -11.18 9.33 0.48
C SER A 25 -11.72 9.12 -0.93
N LEU A 26 -12.47 8.04 -1.19
CA LEU A 26 -13.13 7.83 -2.48
C LEU A 26 -14.21 8.88 -2.75
N ILE A 27 -15.06 9.19 -1.76
CA ILE A 27 -16.08 10.25 -1.89
C ILE A 27 -15.42 11.60 -2.16
N LEU A 28 -14.38 11.94 -1.41
CA LEU A 28 -13.64 13.19 -1.62
C LEU A 28 -13.01 13.23 -3.01
N LEU A 29 -12.43 12.12 -3.48
CA LEU A 29 -11.84 12.02 -4.81
C LEU A 29 -12.86 12.35 -5.90
N PHE A 30 -14.04 11.70 -5.88
CA PHE A 30 -15.12 11.97 -6.84
C PHE A 30 -15.76 13.35 -6.68
N LYS A 31 -15.76 13.93 -5.47
CA LYS A 31 -16.29 15.26 -5.22
C LYS A 31 -15.42 16.36 -5.84
N TYR A 32 -14.10 16.20 -5.80
CA TYR A 32 -13.16 17.24 -6.21
C TYR A 32 -12.56 17.02 -7.60
N PHE A 33 -12.60 15.81 -8.14
CA PHE A 33 -12.01 15.47 -9.43
C PHE A 33 -12.93 14.59 -10.26
N ASP A 34 -13.07 14.94 -11.54
CA ASP A 34 -13.67 14.05 -12.53
C ASP A 34 -12.63 13.08 -13.13
N LEU A 35 -13.10 12.08 -13.89
CA LEU A 35 -12.25 11.05 -14.49
C LEU A 35 -11.31 11.57 -15.59
N SER A 36 -11.53 12.79 -16.10
CA SER A 36 -10.64 13.43 -17.08
C SER A 36 -9.47 14.15 -16.40
N ASN A 37 -9.62 14.53 -15.13
CA ASN A 37 -8.59 15.21 -14.36
C ASN A 37 -7.43 14.26 -14.01
N PRO A 38 -6.17 14.60 -14.35
CA PRO A 38 -5.01 13.77 -14.01
C PRO A 38 -4.82 13.51 -12.51
N HIS A 39 -5.24 14.45 -11.65
CA HIS A 39 -5.14 14.29 -10.20
C HIS A 39 -6.09 13.21 -9.66
N PHE A 40 -7.20 12.93 -10.35
CA PHE A 40 -8.05 11.78 -10.01
C PHE A 40 -7.21 10.49 -10.05
N TRP A 41 -6.48 10.29 -11.15
CA TRP A 41 -5.64 9.12 -11.37
C TRP A 41 -4.39 9.14 -10.48
N ALA A 42 -3.85 10.30 -10.15
CA ALA A 42 -2.72 10.43 -9.21
C ALA A 42 -3.09 9.93 -7.81
N LEU A 43 -4.34 10.15 -7.39
CA LEU A 43 -4.77 9.94 -6.02
C LEU A 43 -5.66 8.69 -5.84
N ILE A 44 -6.13 8.05 -6.91
CA ILE A 44 -7.01 6.86 -6.83
C ILE A 44 -6.39 5.70 -6.05
N ASN A 45 -5.06 5.61 -5.99
CA ASN A 45 -4.38 4.58 -5.22
C ASN A 45 -4.53 4.75 -3.71
N ILE A 46 -4.88 5.94 -3.20
CA ILE A 46 -5.13 6.17 -1.78
C ILE A 46 -6.35 5.36 -1.29
N PRO A 47 -7.57 5.53 -1.84
CA PRO A 47 -8.71 4.72 -1.42
C PRO A 47 -8.50 3.23 -1.71
N LEU A 48 -7.88 2.87 -2.85
CA LEU A 48 -7.62 1.47 -3.18
C LEU A 48 -6.71 0.79 -2.15
N TYR A 49 -5.63 1.46 -1.73
CA TYR A 49 -4.71 0.91 -0.74
C TYR A 49 -5.38 0.78 0.64
N LEU A 50 -6.29 1.68 1.00
CA LEU A 50 -7.06 1.57 2.24
C LEU A 50 -8.00 0.35 2.22
N PHE A 51 -8.63 0.07 1.08
CA PHE A 51 -9.40 -1.16 0.93
C PHE A 51 -8.51 -2.41 0.90
N HIS A 52 -7.32 -2.33 0.31
CA HIS A 52 -6.31 -3.39 0.40
C HIS A 52 -5.91 -3.70 1.85
N GLN A 53 -5.61 -2.68 2.64
CA GLN A 53 -5.31 -2.84 4.07
C GLN A 53 -6.51 -3.36 4.87
N THR A 54 -7.74 -3.08 4.43
CA THR A 54 -8.93 -3.68 5.03
C THR A 54 -8.88 -5.20 4.85
N GLU A 55 -8.64 -5.68 3.63
CA GLU A 55 -8.54 -7.13 3.37
C GLU A 55 -7.38 -7.77 4.14
N GLU A 56 -6.23 -7.12 4.14
CA GLU A 56 -4.97 -7.60 4.70
C GLU A 56 -5.01 -7.71 6.24
N HIS A 57 -5.61 -6.72 6.90
CA HIS A 57 -5.46 -6.52 8.34
C HIS A 57 -6.77 -6.53 9.14
N TYR A 58 -7.93 -6.42 8.50
CA TYR A 58 -9.20 -6.34 9.23
C TYR A 58 -10.22 -7.40 8.81
N ILE A 59 -10.66 -7.42 7.55
CA ILE A 59 -11.69 -8.33 7.06
C ILE A 59 -11.27 -8.82 5.66
N PRO A 60 -10.84 -10.09 5.52
CA PRO A 60 -10.77 -11.13 6.56
C PRO A 60 -9.57 -10.99 7.52
N GLY A 61 -8.55 -10.19 7.18
CA GLY A 61 -7.33 -10.07 7.96
C GLY A 61 -6.40 -11.28 7.82
N GLY A 62 -5.41 -11.38 8.72
CA GLY A 62 -4.53 -12.54 8.84
C GLY A 62 -3.19 -12.44 8.11
N PHE A 63 -2.85 -11.30 7.52
CA PHE A 63 -1.61 -11.14 6.78
C PHE A 63 -0.36 -11.43 7.62
N LYS A 64 -0.37 -10.99 8.89
CA LYS A 64 0.74 -11.26 9.83
C LYS A 64 1.03 -12.76 9.94
N ASP A 65 -0.02 -13.55 10.12
CA ASP A 65 0.10 -15.00 10.29
C ASP A 65 0.51 -15.66 8.97
N PHE A 66 -0.01 -15.17 7.84
CA PHE A 66 0.43 -15.62 6.52
C PHE A 66 1.93 -15.39 6.32
N ILE A 67 2.44 -14.20 6.63
CA ILE A 67 3.87 -13.90 6.53
C ILE A 67 4.68 -14.79 7.46
N ASN A 68 4.36 -14.84 8.76
CA ASN A 68 5.15 -15.60 9.72
C ASN A 68 5.13 -17.11 9.43
N GLN A 69 3.96 -17.68 9.16
CA GLN A 69 3.80 -19.14 9.06
C GLN A 69 3.98 -19.68 7.65
N LYS A 70 3.50 -18.97 6.62
CA LYS A 70 3.61 -19.43 5.23
C LYS A 70 4.88 -18.89 4.59
N VAL A 71 5.15 -17.59 4.71
CA VAL A 71 6.30 -16.98 4.01
C VAL A 71 7.62 -17.30 4.68
N LEU A 72 7.69 -17.12 6.01
CA LEU A 72 8.92 -17.33 6.78
C LEU A 72 9.03 -18.74 7.37
N SER A 73 7.97 -19.55 7.26
CA SER A 73 7.92 -20.93 7.79
C SER A 73 8.29 -21.01 9.27
N LEU A 74 7.92 -20.00 10.06
CA LEU A 74 8.16 -19.99 11.49
C LEU A 74 7.19 -20.95 12.23
N PRO A 75 7.64 -21.58 13.32
CA PRO A 75 6.76 -22.34 14.20
C PRO A 75 5.62 -21.48 14.78
N VAL A 76 4.49 -22.11 15.09
CA VAL A 76 3.38 -21.45 15.78
C VAL A 76 3.88 -20.84 17.09
N GLY A 77 3.53 -19.56 17.32
CA GLY A 77 3.98 -18.80 18.49
C GLY A 77 5.29 -18.03 18.29
N GLN A 78 5.98 -18.20 17.15
CA GLN A 78 7.10 -17.34 16.76
C GLN A 78 6.65 -16.29 15.74
N GLU A 79 7.08 -15.05 15.95
CA GLU A 79 6.77 -13.92 15.07
C GLU A 79 8.06 -13.18 14.70
N SER A 80 8.33 -13.02 13.40
CA SER A 80 9.29 -12.02 12.91
C SER A 80 8.56 -10.71 12.59
N LEU A 81 7.38 -10.84 11.99
CA LEU A 81 6.43 -9.75 11.77
C LEU A 81 5.47 -9.69 12.96
N THR A 82 5.71 -8.76 13.87
CA THR A 82 4.86 -8.49 15.05
C THR A 82 3.80 -7.44 14.76
N ASP A 83 2.75 -7.35 15.57
CA ASP A 83 1.72 -6.29 15.49
C ASP A 83 2.31 -4.86 15.48
N ILE A 84 3.33 -4.60 16.30
CA ILE A 84 3.96 -3.28 16.37
C ILE A 84 4.75 -2.93 15.09
N LYS A 85 5.42 -3.92 14.50
CA LYS A 85 6.10 -3.77 13.19
C LYS A 85 5.08 -3.46 12.09
N VAL A 86 3.99 -4.23 12.03
CA VAL A 86 2.90 -4.01 11.06
C VAL A 86 2.32 -2.60 11.20
N PHE A 87 2.07 -2.15 12.44
CA PHE A 87 1.55 -0.81 12.71
C PHE A 87 2.49 0.28 12.18
N TRP A 88 3.78 0.25 12.55
CA TRP A 88 4.71 1.30 12.13
C TRP A 88 5.00 1.30 10.64
N ILE A 89 5.09 0.13 10.01
CA ILE A 89 5.22 0.01 8.55
C ILE A 89 4.04 0.72 7.87
N ASN A 90 2.81 0.43 8.27
CA ASN A 90 1.64 1.01 7.62
C ASN A 90 1.47 2.51 7.92
N ILE A 91 1.64 2.94 9.17
CA ILE A 91 1.47 4.36 9.52
C ILE A 91 2.57 5.25 8.94
N LEU A 92 3.85 4.87 9.08
CA LEU A 92 4.97 5.73 8.65
C LEU A 92 5.35 5.52 7.19
N MET A 93 5.43 4.27 6.72
CA MET A 93 5.92 4.03 5.36
C MET A 93 4.82 4.16 4.32
N VAL A 94 3.57 3.81 4.65
CA VAL A 94 2.48 3.86 3.68
C VAL A 94 1.68 5.14 3.84
N TRP A 95 1.03 5.35 4.99
CA TRP A 95 0.06 6.45 5.12
C TRP A 95 0.73 7.82 5.03
N LEU A 96 1.81 8.04 5.79
CA LEU A 96 2.55 9.29 5.72
C LEU A 96 3.13 9.53 4.32
N ALA A 97 3.70 8.50 3.68
CA ALA A 97 4.23 8.64 2.32
C ALA A 97 3.12 8.98 1.31
N PHE A 98 1.95 8.34 1.40
CA PHE A 98 0.83 8.59 0.50
C PHE A 98 0.25 10.00 0.69
N VAL A 99 0.17 10.49 1.93
CA VAL A 99 -0.22 11.87 2.22
C VAL A 99 0.80 12.86 1.64
N VAL A 100 2.10 12.62 1.88
CA VAL A 100 3.17 13.50 1.39
C VAL A 100 3.25 13.52 -0.13
N PHE A 101 3.33 12.36 -0.79
CA PHE A 101 3.35 12.28 -2.24
C PHE A 101 2.04 12.74 -2.88
N GLY A 102 0.91 12.55 -2.19
CA GLY A 102 -0.39 13.01 -2.65
C GLY A 102 -0.47 14.52 -2.64
N ALA A 103 0.00 15.16 -1.58
CA ALA A 103 0.13 16.61 -1.49
C ALA A 103 1.14 17.16 -2.52
N LEU A 104 2.30 16.51 -2.67
CA LEU A 104 3.31 16.89 -3.65
C LEU A 104 2.85 16.68 -5.09
N SER A 105 1.85 15.83 -5.36
CA SER A 105 1.29 15.66 -6.70
C SER A 105 0.69 16.94 -7.28
N PHE A 106 0.25 17.87 -6.42
CA PHE A 106 -0.22 19.21 -6.82
C PHE A 106 0.93 20.18 -7.14
N VAL A 107 2.15 19.88 -6.71
CA VAL A 107 3.37 20.60 -7.12
C VAL A 107 3.90 20.03 -8.44
N ASN A 108 3.91 18.69 -8.55
CA ASN A 108 4.27 17.99 -9.77
C ASN A 108 3.57 16.62 -9.82
N LEU A 109 2.80 16.36 -10.89
CA LEU A 109 2.04 15.11 -11.06
C LEU A 109 2.92 13.84 -10.98
N GLY A 110 4.23 13.94 -11.23
CA GLY A 110 5.17 12.83 -11.10
C GLY A 110 5.24 12.24 -9.69
N PHE A 111 4.95 13.02 -8.64
CA PHE A 111 4.82 12.47 -7.28
C PHE A 111 3.61 11.54 -7.14
N GLY A 112 2.54 11.78 -7.90
CA GLY A 112 1.41 10.85 -8.01
C GLY A 112 1.82 9.51 -8.64
N LEU A 113 2.73 9.54 -9.63
CA LEU A 113 3.31 8.31 -10.18
C LEU A 113 4.09 7.52 -9.11
N GLY A 114 4.70 8.21 -8.14
CA GLY A 114 5.34 7.58 -6.97
C GLY A 114 4.37 6.71 -6.16
N ILE A 115 3.18 7.23 -5.85
CA ILE A 115 2.14 6.45 -5.13
C ILE A 115 1.73 5.22 -5.95
N ILE A 116 1.53 5.41 -7.25
CA ILE A 116 1.05 4.36 -8.15
C ILE A 116 2.09 3.25 -8.29
N VAL A 117 3.35 3.59 -8.56
CA VAL A 117 4.43 2.61 -8.73
C VAL A 117 4.71 1.88 -7.41
N PHE A 118 4.64 2.58 -6.28
CA PHE A 118 4.76 1.95 -4.97
C PHE A 118 3.63 0.93 -4.75
N SER A 119 2.39 1.30 -5.08
CA SER A 119 1.23 0.40 -4.97
C SER A 119 1.35 -0.81 -5.90
N ILE A 120 1.81 -0.62 -7.15
CA ILE A 120 2.06 -1.71 -8.10
C ILE A 120 3.04 -2.73 -7.51
N MET A 121 4.15 -2.27 -6.90
CA MET A 121 5.13 -3.16 -6.29
C MET A 121 4.52 -3.96 -5.12
N ASN A 122 3.70 -3.32 -4.28
CA ASN A 122 2.97 -4.01 -3.22
C ASN A 122 1.97 -5.04 -3.77
N CYS A 123 1.20 -4.69 -4.79
CA CYS A 123 0.27 -5.64 -5.40
C CYS A 123 1.00 -6.86 -6.00
N LEU A 124 2.15 -6.63 -6.64
CA LEU A 124 2.98 -7.69 -7.20
C LEU A 124 3.48 -8.66 -6.12
N THR A 125 3.75 -8.21 -4.89
CA THR A 125 4.15 -9.15 -3.82
C THR A 125 3.01 -10.11 -3.44
N HIS A 126 1.78 -9.61 -3.31
CA HIS A 126 0.61 -10.48 -3.02
C HIS A 126 0.32 -11.45 -4.17
N ILE A 127 0.34 -10.98 -5.41
CA ILE A 127 0.11 -11.81 -6.60
C ILE A 127 1.20 -12.87 -6.73
N LYS A 128 2.48 -12.48 -6.57
CA LYS A 128 3.62 -13.40 -6.62
C LYS A 128 3.48 -14.50 -5.57
N GLU A 129 3.21 -14.15 -4.31
CA GLU A 129 3.09 -15.15 -3.24
C GLU A 129 1.91 -16.10 -3.49
N ALA A 130 0.80 -15.61 -4.05
CA ALA A 130 -0.32 -16.46 -4.45
C ALA A 130 0.06 -17.49 -5.52
N VAL A 131 0.80 -17.06 -6.55
CA VAL A 131 1.27 -17.94 -7.64
C VAL A 131 2.29 -18.95 -7.13
N VAL A 132 3.30 -18.50 -6.38
CA VAL A 132 4.38 -19.35 -5.88
C VAL A 132 3.85 -20.40 -4.91
N ARG A 133 2.95 -20.01 -4.00
CA ARG A 133 2.42 -20.90 -2.96
C ARG A 133 1.15 -21.63 -3.37
N LYS A 134 0.57 -21.26 -4.51
CA LYS A 134 -0.70 -21.80 -5.03
C LYS A 134 -1.82 -21.71 -3.99
N CYS A 135 -1.86 -20.62 -3.24
CA CYS A 135 -2.86 -20.38 -2.21
C CYS A 135 -3.28 -18.91 -2.17
N TRP A 136 -4.49 -18.66 -1.69
CA TRP A 136 -4.93 -17.30 -1.38
C TRP A 136 -4.11 -16.74 -0.22
N ASN A 137 -3.84 -15.43 -0.26
CA ASN A 137 -3.24 -14.68 0.84
C ASN A 137 -4.06 -13.42 1.15
N PRO A 138 -4.07 -12.96 2.41
CA PRO A 138 -4.76 -11.73 2.80
C PRO A 138 -4.24 -10.53 2.01
N GLY A 139 -5.14 -9.85 1.31
CA GLY A 139 -4.84 -8.71 0.42
C GLY A 139 -4.86 -9.07 -1.07
N LEU A 140 -4.89 -10.35 -1.45
CA LEU A 140 -4.79 -10.77 -2.86
C LEU A 140 -5.90 -10.21 -3.76
N VAL A 141 -7.14 -10.16 -3.27
CA VAL A 141 -8.27 -9.72 -4.10
C VAL A 141 -8.13 -8.25 -4.44
N MET A 142 -7.97 -7.42 -3.41
CA MET A 142 -7.78 -5.98 -3.55
C MET A 142 -6.47 -5.66 -4.25
N ALA A 143 -5.39 -6.41 -4.03
CA ALA A 143 -4.13 -6.25 -4.74
C ALA A 143 -4.32 -6.45 -6.25
N SER A 144 -5.09 -7.47 -6.65
CA SER A 144 -5.36 -7.74 -8.06
C SER A 144 -6.18 -6.63 -8.71
N ILE A 145 -7.22 -6.14 -8.03
CA ILE A 145 -8.04 -5.01 -8.51
C ILE A 145 -7.19 -3.74 -8.60
N GLN A 146 -6.46 -3.42 -7.52
CA GLN A 146 -5.62 -2.23 -7.44
C GLN A 146 -4.50 -2.26 -8.46
N PHE A 147 -3.89 -3.41 -8.74
CA PHE A 147 -2.85 -3.56 -9.76
C PHE A 147 -3.35 -3.10 -11.13
N VAL A 148 -4.50 -3.61 -11.57
CA VAL A 148 -5.08 -3.25 -12.87
C VAL A 148 -5.41 -1.76 -12.95
N ILE A 149 -6.06 -1.21 -11.91
CA ILE A 149 -6.40 0.22 -11.87
C ILE A 149 -5.13 1.09 -11.81
N SER A 150 -4.09 0.64 -11.11
CA SER A 150 -2.81 1.35 -11.01
C SER A 150 -2.07 1.42 -12.33
N ILE A 151 -2.04 0.33 -13.10
CA ILE A 151 -1.46 0.35 -14.45
C ILE A 151 -2.21 1.36 -15.33
N TYR A 152 -3.54 1.34 -15.28
CA TYR A 152 -4.35 2.31 -16.02
C TYR A 152 -4.09 3.75 -15.55
N ALA A 153 -4.04 4.00 -14.25
CA ALA A 153 -3.74 5.31 -13.66
C ALA A 153 -2.37 5.83 -14.10
N ALA A 154 -1.34 4.97 -14.09
CA ALA A 154 0.01 5.32 -14.52
C ALA A 154 0.05 5.75 -16.00
N ILE A 155 -0.69 5.04 -16.86
CA ILE A 155 -0.83 5.39 -18.28
C ILE A 155 -1.51 6.75 -18.42
N LYS A 156 -2.64 6.97 -17.72
CA LYS A 156 -3.40 8.22 -17.78
C LYS A 156 -2.57 9.43 -17.36
N ILE A 157 -1.78 9.29 -16.31
CA ILE A 157 -0.88 10.33 -15.83
C ILE A 157 0.27 10.57 -16.80
N SER A 158 0.87 9.51 -17.35
CA SER A 158 1.95 9.64 -18.33
C SER A 158 1.49 10.36 -19.61
N GLN A 159 0.21 10.22 -19.96
CA GLN A 159 -0.42 10.87 -21.12
C GLN A 159 -0.97 12.27 -20.81
N SER A 160 -0.91 12.74 -19.57
CA SER A 160 -1.50 14.03 -19.15
C SER A 160 -0.70 15.27 -19.55
N GLY A 161 0.41 15.10 -20.27
CA GLY A 161 1.34 16.19 -20.61
C GLY A 161 2.40 16.47 -19.54
N MET A 162 2.66 15.52 -18.63
CA MET A 162 3.71 15.62 -17.64
C MET A 162 5.09 15.78 -18.31
N SER A 163 5.92 16.70 -17.80
CA SER A 163 7.32 16.84 -18.23
C SER A 163 8.20 15.76 -17.62
N TYR A 164 9.25 15.32 -18.34
CA TYR A 164 10.25 14.35 -17.85
C TYR A 164 9.64 12.99 -17.43
N VAL A 165 8.73 12.46 -18.26
CA VAL A 165 7.99 11.22 -17.96
C VAL A 165 8.94 10.05 -17.68
N LEU A 166 9.98 9.87 -18.51
CA LEU A 166 10.92 8.75 -18.36
C LEU A 166 11.70 8.83 -17.05
N GLU A 167 12.15 10.03 -16.69
CA GLU A 167 12.88 10.31 -15.47
C GLU A 167 12.01 10.03 -14.23
N TRP A 168 10.73 10.42 -14.28
CA TRP A 168 9.77 10.09 -13.22
C TRP A 168 9.53 8.59 -13.09
N TRP A 169 9.38 7.86 -14.19
CA TRP A 169 9.26 6.40 -14.15
C TRP A 169 10.49 5.75 -13.54
N LEU A 170 11.69 6.13 -13.99
CA LEU A 170 12.94 5.59 -13.45
C LEU A 170 13.09 5.90 -11.95
N ALA A 171 12.86 7.15 -11.56
CA ALA A 171 12.98 7.58 -10.17
C ALA A 171 12.00 6.86 -9.26
N THR A 172 10.74 6.74 -9.66
CA THR A 172 9.68 6.11 -8.85
C THR A 172 9.83 4.59 -8.77
N ILE A 173 10.30 3.94 -9.84
CA ILE A 173 10.64 2.50 -9.83
C ILE A 173 11.79 2.25 -8.86
N VAL A 174 12.90 2.99 -9.00
CA VAL A 174 14.08 2.85 -8.13
C VAL A 174 13.70 3.10 -6.67
N PHE A 175 13.00 4.20 -6.40
CA PHE A 175 12.49 4.52 -5.07
C PHE A 175 11.64 3.38 -4.49
N SER A 176 10.67 2.87 -5.27
CA SER A 176 9.75 1.84 -4.81
C SER A 176 10.47 0.52 -4.54
N ILE A 177 11.43 0.12 -5.39
CA ILE A 177 12.25 -1.07 -5.16
C ILE A 177 13.04 -0.93 -3.86
N LEU A 178 13.71 0.19 -3.66
CA LEU A 178 14.51 0.44 -2.44
C LEU A 178 13.63 0.42 -1.19
N ALA A 179 12.47 1.08 -1.24
CA ALA A 179 11.52 1.12 -0.12
C ALA A 179 11.03 -0.29 0.26
N HIS A 180 10.67 -1.12 -0.72
CA HIS A 180 10.24 -2.49 -0.46
C HIS A 180 11.39 -3.38 0.04
N VAL A 181 12.60 -3.24 -0.52
CA VAL A 181 13.78 -3.98 -0.02
C VAL A 181 14.08 -3.62 1.43
N LEU A 182 14.02 -2.35 1.80
CA LEU A 182 14.19 -1.90 3.18
C LEU A 182 13.11 -2.45 4.10
N LEU A 183 11.85 -2.44 3.65
CA LEU A 183 10.73 -3.04 4.38
C LEU A 183 10.96 -4.53 4.62
N PHE A 184 11.29 -5.30 3.58
CA PHE A 184 11.60 -6.72 3.72
C PHE A 184 12.76 -6.94 4.69
N LYS A 185 13.84 -6.17 4.61
CA LYS A 185 14.95 -6.27 5.57
C LYS A 185 14.51 -6.00 7.01
N LEU A 186 13.68 -4.98 7.23
CA LEU A 186 13.13 -4.68 8.56
C LEU A 186 12.29 -5.84 9.09
N VAL A 187 11.43 -6.42 8.26
CA VAL A 187 10.58 -7.57 8.61
C VAL A 187 11.42 -8.82 8.92
N MET A 188 12.48 -9.06 8.14
CA MET A 188 13.39 -10.20 8.31
C MET A 188 14.39 -10.03 9.46
N SER A 189 14.59 -8.81 9.95
CA SER A 189 15.47 -8.56 11.09
C SER A 189 14.86 -9.16 12.36
N ARG A 190 15.61 -10.08 12.98
CA ARG A 190 15.32 -10.57 14.34
C ARG A 190 15.63 -9.43 15.29
N THR A 191 14.60 -8.75 15.76
CA THR A 191 14.67 -7.89 16.95
C THR A 191 14.28 -8.73 18.14
#